data_AF-A0A920TU87-F1
#
_entry.id   AF-A0A920TU87-F1
#
_cell.length_a   1.000
_cell.length_b   1.000
_cell.length_c   1.000
_cell.angle_alpha   90.00
_cell.angle_beta   90.00
_cell.angle_gamma   90.00
#
_symmetry.space_group_name_H-M   'P 1'
#
loop_
_entity.id
_entity.type
_entity.pdbx_description
1 polymer ?
#
loop_
_entity_poly.entity_id
_entity_poly.type
_entity_poly.pdbx_seq_one_letter_code
_entity_poly.pdbx_strand_id
1 'polypeptide(L)'
;MKKTPWGTPMDDRVILRVGAKILIPFILLFALYVQFHGDYGPGGGFQAGVIFAAGFVLYGLIYGLENVKRALPPQAVYICSALGVLLFAGVGYVTMALGGAFLDYGVLAHDPEHGQHYGILLVELGVLITVFGVWLQYSMRLLDAGESTVTALGLFNYWAVIFLMMVGFYTLIARGNLVKKIIGLNIFQTSVFILYITMGKIAGGTAPIFVKGGEDVIYSNPIPHVLILTAIVVGVATSAVGLSLVIRIKEAFGTIEEDEIQDESV
;
A
#
# COMPACT_ATOMS: atom_id res chain seq x y z
N MET A 1 -10.06 26.62 -21.65
CA MET A 1 -11.08 25.60 -22.03
C MET A 1 -11.10 25.46 -23.55
N LYS A 2 -10.79 24.27 -24.08
CA LYS A 2 -10.87 24.00 -25.54
C LYS A 2 -12.35 23.85 -25.94
N LYS A 3 -12.80 24.64 -26.92
CA LYS A 3 -14.17 24.56 -27.46
C LYS A 3 -14.28 23.41 -28.47
N THR A 4 -15.45 22.78 -28.51
CA THR A 4 -15.81 21.81 -29.56
C THR A 4 -15.99 22.51 -30.92
N PRO A 5 -16.04 21.79 -32.05
CA PRO A 5 -16.24 22.39 -33.39
C PRO A 5 -17.53 23.23 -33.53
N TRP A 6 -18.45 23.15 -32.56
CA TRP A 6 -19.76 23.80 -32.58
C TRP A 6 -19.93 24.83 -31.45
N GLY A 7 -18.83 25.33 -30.88
CA GLY A 7 -18.83 26.55 -30.06
C GLY A 7 -19.30 26.39 -28.61
N THR A 8 -19.70 25.20 -28.16
CA THR A 8 -20.02 24.95 -26.74
C THR A 8 -18.77 24.65 -25.92
N PRO A 9 -18.62 25.23 -24.70
CA PRO A 9 -17.58 24.81 -23.76
C PRO A 9 -17.81 23.35 -23.36
N MET A 10 -16.78 22.51 -23.47
CA MET A 10 -16.84 21.14 -23.00
C MET A 10 -16.77 21.17 -21.47
N ASP A 11 -17.77 20.61 -20.78
CA ASP A 11 -17.79 20.51 -19.32
C ASP A 11 -16.76 19.44 -18.89
N ASP A 12 -15.78 19.81 -18.07
CA ASP A 12 -14.64 18.95 -17.70
C ASP A 12 -15.09 17.61 -17.09
N ARG A 13 -16.29 17.60 -16.49
CA ARG A 13 -16.96 16.40 -15.95
C ARG A 13 -17.27 15.34 -16.99
N VAL A 14 -17.55 15.72 -18.24
CA VAL A 14 -17.92 14.79 -19.32
C VAL A 14 -16.70 13.99 -19.78
N ILE A 15 -15.54 14.65 -19.93
CA ILE A 15 -14.29 14.00 -20.33
C ILE A 15 -13.88 12.98 -19.26
N LEU A 16 -13.93 13.38 -17.98
CA LEU A 16 -13.60 12.50 -16.85
C LEU A 16 -14.53 11.29 -16.75
N ARG A 17 -15.84 11.49 -16.94
CA ARG A 17 -16.82 10.38 -16.93
C ARG A 17 -16.59 9.39 -18.07
N VAL A 18 -16.39 9.88 -19.29
CA VAL A 18 -16.14 9.03 -20.45
C VAL A 18 -14.82 8.28 -20.30
N GLY A 19 -13.76 8.97 -19.88
CA GLY A 19 -12.45 8.37 -19.63
C GLY A 19 -12.50 7.27 -18.57
N ALA A 20 -13.17 7.52 -17.45
CA ALA A 20 -13.29 6.52 -16.39
C ALA A 20 -14.20 5.35 -16.75
N LYS A 21 -15.26 5.56 -17.54
CA LYS A 21 -16.12 4.48 -18.03
C LYS A 21 -15.31 3.47 -18.86
N ILE A 22 -14.31 3.95 -19.60
CA ILE A 22 -13.38 3.09 -20.35
C ILE A 22 -12.36 2.48 -19.39
N LEU A 23 -11.76 3.28 -18.50
CA LEU A 23 -10.62 2.84 -17.68
C LEU A 23 -10.99 1.85 -16.57
N ILE A 24 -12.15 1.99 -15.93
CA ILE A 24 -12.55 1.12 -14.80
C ILE A 24 -12.58 -0.37 -15.18
N PRO A 25 -13.22 -0.80 -16.29
CA PRO A 25 -13.14 -2.19 -16.74
C PRO A 25 -11.71 -2.70 -16.94
N PHE A 26 -10.80 -1.89 -17.49
CA PHE A 26 -9.39 -2.28 -17.66
C PHE A 26 -8.66 -2.41 -16.32
N ILE A 27 -8.92 -1.53 -15.36
CA ILE A 27 -8.36 -1.63 -14.01
C ILE A 27 -8.81 -2.93 -13.34
N LEU A 28 -10.10 -3.25 -13.40
CA LEU A 28 -10.66 -4.47 -12.80
C LEU A 28 -10.13 -5.73 -13.49
N LEU A 29 -10.03 -5.72 -14.83
CA LEU A 29 -9.45 -6.84 -15.58
C LEU A 29 -7.97 -7.02 -15.24
N PHE A 30 -7.22 -5.93 -15.13
CA PHE A 30 -5.81 -5.98 -14.75
C PHE A 30 -5.62 -6.49 -13.31
N ALA A 31 -6.50 -6.12 -12.37
CA ALA A 31 -6.49 -6.68 -11.03
C ALA A 31 -6.71 -8.20 -11.03
N LEU A 32 -7.65 -8.71 -11.84
CA LEU A 32 -7.87 -10.15 -11.99
C LEU A 32 -6.66 -10.84 -12.64
N TYR A 33 -6.04 -10.21 -13.65
CA TYR A 33 -4.80 -10.71 -14.24
C TYR A 33 -3.69 -10.87 -13.19
N VAL A 34 -3.45 -9.83 -12.38
CA VAL A 34 -2.44 -9.84 -11.29
C VAL A 34 -2.76 -10.89 -10.22
N GLN A 35 -4.04 -11.16 -9.95
CA GLN A 35 -4.46 -12.21 -9.02
C GLN A 35 -4.16 -13.62 -9.57
N PHE A 36 -4.48 -13.89 -10.84
CA PHE A 36 -4.33 -15.23 -11.41
C PHE A 36 -2.93 -15.54 -11.95
N HIS A 37 -2.03 -14.55 -11.96
CA HIS A 37 -0.62 -14.72 -12.37
C HIS A 37 0.37 -14.41 -11.24
N GLY A 38 -0.11 -14.30 -9.99
CA GLY A 38 0.73 -14.03 -8.82
C GLY A 38 1.67 -15.18 -8.45
N ASP A 39 1.34 -16.39 -8.88
CA ASP A 39 2.10 -17.63 -8.73
C ASP A 39 3.27 -17.74 -9.72
N TYR A 40 3.13 -17.19 -10.93
CA TYR A 40 4.14 -17.26 -12.00
C TYR A 40 5.02 -16.01 -12.14
N GLY A 41 4.64 -14.87 -11.53
CA GLY A 41 5.31 -13.59 -11.73
C GLY A 41 5.18 -12.62 -10.55
N PRO A 42 5.80 -11.42 -10.64
CA PRO A 42 5.66 -10.40 -9.60
C PRO A 42 4.20 -9.93 -9.53
N GLY A 43 3.52 -10.25 -8.44
CA GLY A 43 2.07 -10.09 -8.35
C GLY A 43 1.47 -10.59 -7.05
N GLY A 44 0.20 -11.03 -7.12
CA GLY A 44 -0.50 -11.71 -6.03
C GLY A 44 -1.67 -10.93 -5.46
N GLY A 45 -2.37 -11.55 -4.51
CA GLY A 45 -3.64 -11.06 -4.00
C GLY A 45 -3.59 -9.69 -3.33
N PHE A 46 -2.45 -9.32 -2.74
CA PHE A 46 -2.29 -7.99 -2.15
C PHE A 46 -2.39 -6.88 -3.21
N GLN A 47 -1.56 -6.95 -4.26
CA GLN A 47 -1.53 -5.93 -5.32
C GLN A 47 -2.85 -5.91 -6.08
N ALA A 48 -3.39 -7.10 -6.41
CA ALA A 48 -4.68 -7.24 -7.05
C ALA A 48 -5.80 -6.59 -6.24
N GLY A 49 -5.86 -6.80 -4.92
CA GLY A 49 -6.84 -6.18 -4.04
C GLY A 49 -6.79 -4.65 -4.02
N VAL A 50 -5.59 -4.06 -4.04
CA VAL A 50 -5.41 -2.59 -4.12
C VAL A 50 -5.87 -2.04 -5.46
N ILE A 51 -5.49 -2.68 -6.58
CA ILE A 51 -5.89 -2.26 -7.93
C ILE A 51 -7.41 -2.38 -8.09
N PHE A 52 -8.00 -3.46 -7.60
CA PHE A 52 -9.44 -3.68 -7.62
C PHE A 52 -10.17 -2.58 -6.83
N ALA A 53 -9.69 -2.24 -5.62
CA ALA A 53 -10.22 -1.14 -4.82
C ALA A 53 -10.07 0.22 -5.54
N ALA A 54 -8.94 0.48 -6.18
CA ALA A 54 -8.71 1.72 -6.94
C ALA A 54 -9.75 1.93 -8.06
N GLY A 55 -10.20 0.86 -8.72
CA GLY A 55 -11.31 0.93 -9.68
C GLY A 55 -12.61 1.47 -9.08
N PHE A 56 -12.96 1.02 -7.87
CA PHE A 56 -14.14 1.51 -7.13
C PHE A 56 -13.94 2.91 -6.54
N VAL A 57 -12.73 3.26 -6.13
CA VAL A 57 -12.38 4.62 -5.69
C VAL A 57 -12.52 5.61 -6.84
N LEU A 58 -11.99 5.27 -8.02
CA LEU A 58 -12.15 6.08 -9.23
C LEU A 58 -13.62 6.24 -9.61
N TYR A 59 -14.41 5.16 -9.49
CA TYR A 59 -15.86 5.22 -9.68
C TYR A 59 -16.52 6.19 -8.69
N GLY A 60 -16.16 6.14 -7.39
CA GLY A 60 -16.68 7.03 -6.37
C GLY A 60 -16.31 8.50 -6.56
N LEU A 61 -15.09 8.79 -6.99
CA LEU A 61 -14.63 10.14 -7.28
C LEU A 61 -15.39 10.81 -8.43
N ILE A 62 -15.83 10.02 -9.42
CA ILE A 62 -16.41 10.54 -10.67
C ILE A 62 -17.93 10.49 -10.69
N TYR A 63 -18.50 9.44 -10.11
CA TYR A 63 -19.94 9.20 -10.08
C TYR A 63 -20.55 9.49 -8.70
N GLY A 64 -19.73 9.73 -7.68
CA GLY A 64 -20.16 10.05 -6.32
C GLY A 64 -20.20 8.83 -5.39
N LEU A 65 -19.91 9.08 -4.10
CA LEU A 65 -19.83 8.05 -3.07
C LEU A 65 -21.14 7.27 -2.89
N GLU A 66 -22.28 7.93 -3.04
CA GLU A 66 -23.61 7.29 -2.94
C GLU A 66 -23.79 6.15 -3.95
N ASN A 67 -23.25 6.29 -5.17
CA ASN A 67 -23.32 5.24 -6.18
C ASN A 67 -22.43 4.04 -5.81
N VAL A 68 -21.28 4.27 -5.16
CA VAL A 68 -20.44 3.19 -4.62
C VAL A 68 -21.14 2.47 -3.48
N LYS A 69 -21.70 3.23 -2.52
CA LYS A 69 -22.43 2.67 -1.36
C LYS A 69 -23.65 1.84 -1.80
N ARG A 70 -24.30 2.19 -2.92
CA ARG A 70 -25.38 1.40 -3.52
C ARG A 70 -24.90 0.10 -4.15
N ALA A 71 -23.76 0.12 -4.84
CA ALA A 71 -23.19 -1.07 -5.46
C ALA A 71 -22.54 -2.02 -4.44
N LEU A 72 -21.86 -1.45 -3.45
CA LEU A 72 -21.17 -2.15 -2.36
C LEU A 72 -21.49 -1.47 -1.03
N PRO A 73 -22.50 -1.98 -0.30
CA PRO A 73 -22.85 -1.46 1.02
C PRO A 73 -21.66 -1.57 1.98
N PRO A 74 -21.40 -0.58 2.85
CA PRO A 74 -20.28 -0.63 3.80
C PRO A 74 -20.26 -1.87 4.69
N GLN A 75 -21.44 -2.41 5.04
CA GLN A 75 -21.55 -3.65 5.79
C GLN A 75 -21.02 -4.86 4.98
N ALA A 76 -21.33 -4.93 3.68
CA ALA A 76 -20.83 -5.99 2.82
C ALA A 76 -19.31 -5.90 2.68
N VAL A 77 -18.76 -4.70 2.49
CA VAL A 77 -17.32 -4.44 2.41
C VAL A 77 -16.61 -4.87 3.70
N TYR A 78 -17.17 -4.55 4.86
CA TYR A 78 -16.65 -4.98 6.17
C TYR A 78 -16.68 -6.50 6.33
N ILE A 79 -17.78 -7.16 5.93
CA ILE A 79 -17.89 -8.63 5.97
C ILE A 79 -16.85 -9.25 5.03
N CYS A 80 -16.65 -8.71 3.82
CA CYS A 80 -15.60 -9.15 2.91
C CYS A 80 -14.23 -9.08 3.59
N SER A 81 -13.90 -7.97 4.26
CA SER A 81 -12.62 -7.85 4.99
C SER A 81 -12.40 -8.97 6.00
N ALA A 82 -13.43 -9.37 6.74
CA ALA A 82 -13.34 -10.47 7.70
C ALA A 82 -13.27 -11.84 7.01
N LEU A 83 -14.06 -12.05 5.95
CA LEU A 83 -14.11 -13.32 5.21
C LEU A 83 -12.76 -13.66 4.57
N GLY A 84 -12.02 -12.68 4.06
CA GLY A 84 -10.69 -12.94 3.49
C GLY A 84 -9.69 -13.46 4.54
N VAL A 85 -9.70 -12.90 5.75
CA VAL A 85 -8.87 -13.36 6.88
C VAL A 85 -9.29 -14.75 7.34
N LEU A 86 -10.61 -15.02 7.38
CA LEU A 86 -11.13 -16.33 7.72
C LEU A 86 -10.77 -17.38 6.67
N LEU A 87 -10.74 -17.02 5.39
CA LEU A 87 -10.29 -17.92 4.32
C LEU A 87 -8.81 -18.26 4.50
N PHE A 88 -7.96 -17.26 4.72
CA PHE A 88 -6.53 -17.46 5.01
C PHE A 88 -6.31 -18.40 6.19
N ALA A 89 -6.94 -18.11 7.34
CA ALA A 89 -6.83 -18.93 8.53
C ALA A 89 -7.42 -20.33 8.32
N GLY A 90 -8.54 -20.43 7.61
CA GLY A 90 -9.22 -21.67 7.28
C GLY A 90 -8.35 -22.61 6.47
N VAL A 91 -7.66 -22.13 5.43
CA VAL A 91 -6.70 -22.93 4.64
C VAL A 91 -5.59 -23.47 5.54
N GLY A 92 -5.06 -22.64 6.44
CA GLY A 92 -4.06 -23.06 7.42
C GLY A 92 -4.56 -24.13 8.42
N TYR A 93 -5.80 -24.01 8.89
CA TYR A 93 -6.40 -25.04 9.77
C TYR A 93 -6.73 -26.34 9.03
N VAL A 94 -7.17 -26.27 7.77
CA VAL A 94 -7.46 -27.45 6.94
C VAL A 94 -6.18 -28.24 6.66
N THR A 95 -5.08 -27.56 6.32
CA THR A 95 -3.78 -28.22 6.13
C THR A 95 -3.30 -28.94 7.39
N MET A 96 -3.50 -28.34 8.57
CA MET A 96 -3.23 -29.01 9.85
C MET A 96 -4.16 -30.22 10.10
N ALA A 97 -5.45 -30.10 9.80
CA ALA A 97 -6.42 -31.18 9.97
C ALA A 97 -6.11 -32.40 9.07
N LEU A 98 -5.45 -32.16 7.93
CA LEU A 98 -4.99 -33.19 7.00
C LEU A 98 -3.61 -33.77 7.37
N GLY A 99 -3.02 -33.35 8.50
CA GLY A 99 -1.76 -33.88 9.03
C GLY A 99 -0.49 -33.12 8.62
N GLY A 100 -0.63 -32.00 7.89
CA GLY A 100 0.48 -31.10 7.56
C GLY A 100 0.75 -30.04 8.64
N ALA A 101 1.77 -29.22 8.42
CA ALA A 101 1.96 -28.00 9.21
C ALA A 101 0.95 -26.91 8.79
N PHE A 102 0.84 -25.83 9.58
CA PHE A 102 0.01 -24.68 9.20
C PHE A 102 0.48 -24.08 7.86
N LEU A 103 -0.41 -24.04 6.87
CA LEU A 103 -0.13 -23.62 5.48
C LEU A 103 0.83 -24.55 4.73
N ASP A 104 0.94 -25.80 5.16
CA ASP A 104 1.58 -26.85 4.36
C ASP A 104 0.61 -27.31 3.26
N TYR A 105 0.71 -26.69 2.09
CA TYR A 105 -0.23 -26.90 1.00
C TYR A 105 -0.09 -28.27 0.32
N GLY A 106 1.01 -28.99 0.53
CA GLY A 106 1.27 -30.29 -0.12
C GLY A 106 0.22 -31.35 0.22
N VAL A 107 -0.49 -31.20 1.35
CA VAL A 107 -1.53 -32.14 1.79
C VAL A 107 -2.93 -31.84 1.23
N LEU A 108 -3.11 -30.74 0.48
CA LEU A 108 -4.41 -30.32 -0.05
C LEU A 108 -4.87 -31.12 -1.26
N ALA A 109 -3.97 -31.81 -1.95
CA ALA A 109 -4.27 -32.66 -3.10
C ALA A 109 -3.47 -33.96 -3.04
N HIS A 110 -3.85 -34.92 -3.89
CA HIS A 110 -3.12 -36.19 -4.01
C HIS A 110 -1.71 -36.02 -4.60
N ASP A 111 -1.52 -34.96 -5.38
CA ASP A 111 -0.22 -34.56 -5.93
C ASP A 111 0.26 -33.28 -5.24
N PRO A 112 1.44 -33.29 -4.58
CA PRO A 112 1.96 -32.13 -3.86
C PRO A 112 2.07 -30.85 -4.69
N GLU A 113 2.37 -30.93 -6.00
CA GLU A 113 2.44 -29.74 -6.87
C GLU A 113 1.07 -29.08 -7.03
N HIS A 114 0.03 -29.88 -7.25
CA HIS A 114 -1.34 -29.40 -7.34
C HIS A 114 -1.85 -28.86 -6.00
N GLY A 115 -1.45 -29.48 -4.88
CA GLY A 115 -1.78 -29.02 -3.54
C GLY A 115 -1.21 -27.61 -3.28
N GLN A 116 0.05 -27.39 -3.66
CA GLN A 116 0.70 -26.08 -3.56
C GLN A 116 0.00 -25.02 -4.41
N HIS A 117 -0.35 -25.33 -5.65
CA HIS A 117 -1.04 -24.38 -6.53
C HIS A 117 -2.38 -23.92 -5.97
N TYR A 118 -3.20 -24.86 -5.50
CA TYR A 118 -4.49 -24.53 -4.88
C TYR A 118 -4.33 -23.79 -3.55
N GLY A 119 -3.37 -24.19 -2.72
CA GLY A 119 -3.10 -23.54 -1.44
C GLY A 119 -2.69 -22.08 -1.61
N ILE A 120 -1.76 -21.80 -2.52
CA ILE A 120 -1.33 -20.44 -2.85
C ILE A 120 -2.50 -19.64 -3.39
N LEU A 121 -3.25 -20.15 -4.37
CA LEU A 121 -4.38 -19.44 -4.98
C LEU A 121 -5.47 -19.10 -3.94
N LEU A 122 -5.81 -20.02 -3.04
CA LEU A 122 -6.82 -19.78 -1.99
C LEU A 122 -6.36 -18.74 -0.96
N VAL A 123 -5.08 -18.81 -0.56
CA VAL A 123 -4.48 -17.85 0.37
C VAL A 123 -4.42 -16.47 -0.26
N GLU A 124 -3.96 -16.37 -1.50
CA GLU A 124 -3.93 -15.11 -2.24
C GLU A 124 -5.32 -14.54 -2.46
N LEU A 125 -6.32 -15.37 -2.77
CA LEU A 125 -7.71 -14.93 -2.84
C LEU A 125 -8.20 -14.36 -1.51
N GLY A 126 -7.85 -14.99 -0.38
CA GLY A 126 -8.15 -14.49 0.96
C GLY A 126 -7.51 -13.12 1.23
N VAL A 127 -6.24 -12.97 0.82
CA VAL A 127 -5.52 -11.68 0.89
C VAL A 127 -6.20 -10.63 0.00
N LEU A 128 -6.57 -10.96 -1.24
CA LEU A 128 -7.27 -10.05 -2.15
C LEU A 128 -8.56 -9.53 -1.54
N ILE A 129 -9.42 -10.42 -1.04
CA ILE A 129 -10.72 -10.04 -0.48
C ILE A 129 -10.52 -9.13 0.73
N THR A 130 -9.54 -9.46 1.59
CA THR A 130 -9.22 -8.65 2.78
C THR A 130 -8.74 -7.26 2.39
N VAL A 131 -7.73 -7.19 1.50
CA VAL A 131 -7.09 -5.95 1.07
C VAL A 131 -8.08 -5.07 0.33
N PHE A 132 -8.86 -5.64 -0.60
CA PHE A 132 -9.94 -4.95 -1.28
C PHE A 132 -10.93 -4.32 -0.29
N GLY A 133 -11.43 -5.12 0.66
CA GLY A 133 -12.41 -4.65 1.63
C GLY A 133 -11.86 -3.53 2.52
N VAL A 134 -10.65 -3.71 3.06
CA VAL A 134 -10.01 -2.72 3.95
C VAL A 134 -9.74 -1.41 3.20
N TRP A 135 -9.18 -1.48 1.99
CA TRP A 135 -8.89 -0.29 1.19
C TRP A 135 -10.15 0.44 0.74
N LEU A 136 -11.17 -0.30 0.31
CA LEU A 136 -12.43 0.30 -0.11
C LEU A 136 -13.15 0.94 1.08
N GLN A 137 -13.19 0.27 2.24
CA GLN A 137 -13.78 0.82 3.46
C GLN A 137 -13.07 2.10 3.92
N TYR A 138 -11.73 2.10 3.90
CA TYR A 138 -10.93 3.27 4.22
C TYR A 138 -11.20 4.42 3.23
N SER A 139 -11.23 4.12 1.94
CA SER A 139 -11.46 5.12 0.89
C SER A 139 -12.88 5.69 0.96
N MET A 140 -13.89 4.86 1.22
CA MET A 140 -15.26 5.34 1.44
C MET A 140 -15.33 6.30 2.61
N ARG A 141 -14.63 6.01 3.72
CA ARG A 141 -14.54 6.92 4.88
C ARG A 141 -13.82 8.22 4.55
N LEU A 142 -12.75 8.17 3.75
CA LEU A 142 -12.06 9.37 3.29
C LEU A 142 -12.93 10.22 2.37
N LEU A 143 -13.71 9.60 1.48
CA LEU A 143 -14.63 10.30 0.58
C LEU A 143 -15.84 10.89 1.32
N ASP A 144 -16.25 10.29 2.44
CA ASP A 144 -17.32 10.78 3.31
C ASP A 144 -16.84 11.88 4.27
N ALA A 145 -15.54 11.85 4.62
CA ALA A 145 -14.92 12.88 5.41
C ALA A 145 -14.86 14.18 4.58
N GLY A 146 -15.88 15.02 4.74
CA GLY A 146 -15.92 16.36 4.18
C GLY A 146 -14.66 17.16 4.52
N GLU A 147 -14.35 18.13 3.66
CA GLU A 147 -13.15 18.97 3.75
C GLU A 147 -13.02 19.58 5.15
N SER A 148 -12.14 19.01 5.96
CA SER A 148 -11.81 19.57 7.26
C SER A 148 -10.95 20.80 6.99
N THR A 149 -11.38 21.98 7.43
CA THR A 149 -10.64 23.24 7.20
C THR A 149 -9.20 23.10 7.68
N VAL A 150 -8.27 22.92 6.74
CA VAL A 150 -6.86 22.72 7.04
C VAL A 150 -6.28 24.06 7.47
N THR A 151 -6.00 24.21 8.76
CA THR A 151 -5.27 25.37 9.30
C THR A 151 -3.81 25.32 8.83
N ALA A 152 -3.17 26.47 8.61
CA ALA A 152 -1.78 26.56 8.14
C ALA A 152 -0.77 25.82 9.05
N LEU A 153 -1.06 25.71 10.35
CA LEU A 153 -0.32 24.88 11.32
C LEU A 153 -0.44 23.37 11.03
N GLY A 154 -1.54 22.91 10.45
CA GLY A 154 -1.73 21.54 9.98
C GLY A 154 -0.89 21.22 8.72
N LEU A 155 -0.60 22.22 7.87
CA LEU A 155 0.26 22.07 6.69
C LEU A 155 1.76 22.05 7.01
N PHE A 156 2.20 22.58 8.16
CA PHE A 156 3.62 22.66 8.50
C PHE A 156 4.31 21.29 8.44
N ASN A 157 3.65 20.25 8.98
CA ASN A 157 4.16 18.89 8.93
C ASN A 157 4.31 18.39 7.49
N TYR A 158 3.37 18.71 6.60
CA TYR A 158 3.45 18.31 5.19
C TYR A 158 4.57 19.04 4.45
N TRP A 159 4.78 20.33 4.71
CA TRP A 159 5.91 21.08 4.14
C TRP A 159 7.26 20.55 4.61
N ALA A 160 7.38 20.23 5.91
CA ALA A 160 8.58 19.62 6.48
C ALA A 160 8.84 18.23 5.87
N VAL A 161 7.81 17.42 5.71
CA VAL A 161 7.88 16.11 5.03
C VAL A 161 8.35 16.27 3.61
N ILE A 162 7.72 17.14 2.81
CA ILE A 162 8.08 17.34 1.40
C ILE A 162 9.53 17.79 1.30
N PHE A 163 9.95 18.75 2.14
CA PHE A 163 11.34 19.20 2.18
C PHE A 163 12.32 18.07 2.48
N LEU A 164 12.09 17.31 3.56
CA LEU A 164 12.93 16.17 3.94
C LEU A 164 12.96 15.09 2.86
N MET A 165 11.81 14.79 2.26
CA MET A 165 11.66 13.82 1.18
C MET A 165 12.49 14.25 -0.03
N MET A 166 12.37 15.51 -0.45
CA MET A 166 13.13 16.04 -1.58
C MET A 166 14.64 16.07 -1.29
N VAL A 167 15.06 16.43 -0.08
CA VAL A 167 16.48 16.41 0.32
C VAL A 167 17.05 14.99 0.34
N GLY A 168 16.30 14.03 0.89
CA GLY A 168 16.70 12.62 0.92
C GLY A 168 16.83 12.04 -0.48
N PHE A 169 15.83 12.27 -1.33
CA PHE A 169 15.82 11.82 -2.72
C PHE A 169 16.93 12.46 -3.55
N TYR A 170 17.15 13.78 -3.40
CA TYR A 170 18.25 14.47 -4.06
C TYR A 170 19.61 13.90 -3.65
N THR A 171 19.81 13.64 -2.35
CA THR A 171 21.07 13.08 -1.84
C THR A 171 21.33 11.68 -2.38
N LEU A 172 20.28 10.87 -2.56
CA LEU A 172 20.38 9.52 -3.14
C LEU A 172 20.85 9.55 -4.60
N ILE A 173 20.38 10.53 -5.39
CA ILE A 173 20.69 10.63 -6.82
C ILE A 173 22.01 11.40 -7.08
N ALA A 174 22.23 12.51 -6.37
CA ALA A 174 23.28 13.46 -6.71
C ALA A 174 24.66 13.18 -6.08
N ARG A 175 24.76 12.22 -5.16
CA ARG A 175 26.03 11.91 -4.47
C ARG A 175 26.61 10.60 -4.99
N GLY A 176 27.85 10.62 -5.48
CA GLY A 176 28.59 9.41 -5.86
C GLY A 176 28.99 8.55 -4.65
N ASN A 177 29.30 9.19 -3.51
CA ASN A 177 29.64 8.49 -2.28
C ASN A 177 28.52 7.56 -1.78
N LEU A 178 28.83 6.26 -1.68
CA LEU A 178 27.86 5.22 -1.34
C LEU A 178 27.29 5.37 0.09
N VAL A 179 28.08 5.88 1.05
CA VAL A 179 27.59 6.14 2.42
C VAL A 179 26.59 7.30 2.42
N LYS A 180 26.86 8.36 1.65
CA LYS A 180 25.94 9.50 1.52
C LYS A 180 24.63 9.07 0.85
N LYS A 181 24.66 8.14 -0.09
CA LYS A 181 23.45 7.54 -0.68
C LYS A 181 22.61 6.81 0.37
N ILE A 182 23.22 6.00 1.24
CA ILE A 182 22.52 5.31 2.34
C ILE A 182 21.91 6.33 3.32
N ILE A 183 22.63 7.41 3.65
CA ILE A 183 22.09 8.49 4.49
C ILE A 183 20.90 9.17 3.80
N GLY A 184 21.00 9.47 2.50
CA GLY A 184 19.91 10.02 1.70
C GLY A 184 18.67 9.13 1.70
N LEU A 185 18.86 7.82 1.56
CA LEU A 185 17.79 6.82 1.65
C LEU A 185 17.11 6.81 3.04
N ASN A 186 17.89 6.89 4.12
CA ASN A 186 17.35 6.96 5.48
C ASN A 186 16.54 8.24 5.73
N ILE A 187 17.02 9.39 5.24
CA ILE A 187 16.30 10.67 5.34
C ILE A 187 14.98 10.58 4.55
N PHE A 188 15.02 10.01 3.35
CA PHE A 188 13.83 9.78 2.53
C PHE A 188 12.82 8.87 3.24
N GLN A 189 13.25 7.71 3.73
CA GLN A 189 12.39 6.78 4.49
C GLN A 189 11.78 7.45 5.73
N THR A 190 12.58 8.19 6.50
CA THR A 190 12.12 8.92 7.69
C THR A 190 11.05 9.96 7.36
N SER A 191 11.19 10.67 6.23
CA SER A 191 10.18 11.63 5.77
C SER A 191 8.84 10.96 5.46
N VAL A 192 8.86 9.77 4.85
CA VAL A 192 7.66 8.96 4.59
C VAL A 192 7.04 8.49 5.90
N PHE A 193 7.85 8.13 6.90
CA PHE A 193 7.33 7.76 8.23
C PHE A 193 6.57 8.91 8.87
N ILE A 194 7.13 10.12 8.85
CA ILE A 194 6.49 11.32 9.40
C ILE A 194 5.17 11.64 8.66
N LEU A 195 5.11 11.43 7.34
CA LEU A 195 3.88 11.60 6.56
C LEU A 195 2.75 10.70 7.07
N TYR A 196 3.03 9.39 7.17
CA TYR A 196 2.05 8.40 7.62
C TYR A 196 1.64 8.59 9.08
N ILE A 197 2.58 8.95 9.96
CA ILE A 197 2.28 9.27 11.36
C ILE A 197 1.35 10.49 11.45
N THR A 198 1.59 11.52 10.63
CA THR A 198 0.76 12.73 10.58
C THR A 198 -0.67 12.38 10.14
N MET A 199 -0.84 11.48 9.17
CA MET A 199 -2.16 11.00 8.74
C MET A 199 -2.86 10.11 9.78
N GLY A 200 -2.11 9.40 10.62
CA GLY A 200 -2.66 8.51 11.66
C GLY A 200 -3.08 9.19 12.96
N LYS A 201 -2.58 10.40 13.22
CA LYS A 201 -2.86 11.15 14.45
C LYS A 201 -4.16 11.94 14.31
N ILE A 202 -5.14 11.59 15.14
CA ILE A 202 -6.42 12.30 15.22
C ILE A 202 -6.32 13.38 16.31
N ALA A 203 -6.82 14.59 16.03
CA ALA A 203 -6.82 15.68 17.01
C ALA A 203 -7.65 15.27 18.25
N GLY A 204 -7.04 15.37 19.44
CA GLY A 204 -7.65 14.91 20.70
C GLY A 204 -7.70 13.38 20.88
N GLY A 205 -7.13 12.61 19.94
CA GLY A 205 -7.17 11.15 19.98
C GLY A 205 -6.16 10.54 20.95
N THR A 206 -6.61 9.64 21.84
CA THR A 206 -5.74 8.87 22.73
C THR A 206 -5.25 7.57 22.08
N ALA A 207 -4.32 6.86 22.73
CA ALA A 207 -3.89 5.55 22.28
C ALA A 207 -5.09 4.58 22.20
N PRO A 208 -5.14 3.67 21.20
CA PRO A 208 -6.26 2.75 20.96
C PRO A 208 -6.28 1.61 22.00
N ILE A 209 -6.45 1.97 23.26
CA ILE A 209 -6.55 1.07 24.42
C ILE A 209 -7.92 1.31 25.04
N PHE A 210 -8.71 0.25 25.18
CA PHE A 210 -10.05 0.36 25.74
C PHE A 210 -10.03 0.88 27.18
N VAL A 211 -10.68 2.03 27.43
CA VAL A 211 -10.84 2.60 28.77
C VAL A 211 -12.28 2.37 29.25
N LYS A 212 -12.45 1.68 30.38
CA LYS A 212 -13.78 1.48 30.99
C LYS A 212 -14.41 2.83 31.34
N GLY A 213 -15.62 3.09 30.83
CA GLY A 213 -16.36 4.34 31.04
C GLY A 213 -16.05 5.46 30.04
N GLY A 214 -15.27 5.18 28.98
CA GLY A 214 -14.89 6.14 27.95
C GLY A 214 -15.61 5.94 26.62
N GLU A 215 -16.96 6.01 26.60
CA GLU A 215 -17.74 5.90 25.36
C GLU A 215 -17.51 7.09 24.40
N ASP A 216 -17.10 8.25 24.93
CA ASP A 216 -16.80 9.47 24.15
C ASP A 216 -15.29 9.67 23.85
N VAL A 217 -14.45 8.66 24.10
CA VAL A 217 -12.99 8.78 23.89
C VAL A 217 -12.65 8.58 22.42
N ILE A 218 -12.09 9.62 21.80
CA ILE A 218 -11.57 9.56 20.43
C ILE A 218 -10.23 8.81 20.47
N TYR A 219 -10.09 7.78 19.63
CA TYR A 219 -8.86 7.00 19.51
C TYR A 219 -8.10 7.38 18.23
N SER A 220 -6.77 7.46 18.30
CA SER A 220 -5.93 7.60 17.10
C SER A 220 -5.94 6.31 16.26
N ASN A 221 -5.74 6.43 14.95
CA ASN A 221 -5.81 5.28 14.04
C ASN A 221 -4.61 4.33 14.26
N PRO A 222 -4.82 3.05 14.62
CA PRO A 222 -3.72 2.11 14.85
C PRO A 222 -3.00 1.68 13.56
N ILE A 223 -3.65 1.79 12.39
CA ILE A 223 -3.14 1.23 11.14
C ILE A 223 -1.80 1.85 10.73
N PRO A 224 -1.65 3.19 10.68
CA PRO A 224 -0.35 3.80 10.34
C PRO A 224 0.73 3.46 11.35
N HIS A 225 0.37 3.28 12.62
CA HIS A 225 1.34 2.99 13.67
C HIS A 225 1.99 1.61 13.51
N VAL A 226 1.19 0.59 13.19
CA VAL A 226 1.70 -0.77 12.92
C VAL A 226 2.54 -0.81 11.64
N LEU A 227 2.08 -0.14 10.57
CA LEU A 227 2.81 -0.07 9.29
C LEU A 227 4.16 0.63 9.43
N ILE A 228 4.25 1.68 10.25
CA ILE A 228 5.52 2.39 10.47
C ILE A 228 6.47 1.60 11.37
N LEU A 229 5.97 0.87 12.35
CA LEU A 229 6.83 0.05 13.21
C LEU A 229 7.56 -1.02 12.39
N THR A 230 6.86 -1.71 11.49
CA THR A 230 7.49 -2.67 10.56
C THR A 230 8.42 -1.98 9.58
N ALA A 231 8.03 -0.83 9.02
CA ALA A 231 8.87 -0.09 8.09
C ALA A 231 10.18 0.43 8.73
N ILE A 232 10.17 0.81 10.01
CA ILE A 232 11.37 1.20 10.76
C ILE A 232 12.33 0.00 10.90
N VAL A 233 11.81 -1.16 11.30
CA VAL A 233 12.63 -2.38 11.45
C VAL A 233 13.27 -2.77 10.11
N VAL A 234 12.49 -2.74 9.03
CA VAL A 234 12.99 -2.99 7.67
C VAL A 234 14.02 -1.95 7.27
N GLY A 235 13.77 -0.66 7.51
CA GLY A 235 14.70 0.43 7.19
C GLY A 235 16.06 0.30 7.88
N VAL A 236 16.07 -0.06 9.17
CA VAL A 236 17.30 -0.33 9.92
C VAL A 236 18.04 -1.56 9.37
N ALA A 237 17.32 -2.64 9.06
CA ALA A 237 17.91 -3.84 8.48
C ALA A 237 18.51 -3.57 7.09
N THR A 238 17.79 -2.86 6.21
CA THR A 238 18.30 -2.51 4.87
C THR A 238 19.49 -1.57 4.93
N SER A 239 19.54 -0.66 5.90
CA SER A 239 20.68 0.24 6.09
C SER A 239 21.92 -0.50 6.59
N ALA A 240 21.75 -1.46 7.49
CA ALA A 240 22.84 -2.30 7.97
C ALA A 240 23.42 -3.16 6.82
N VAL A 241 22.56 -3.76 5.99
CA VAL A 241 22.99 -4.51 4.79
C VAL A 241 23.64 -3.58 3.75
N GLY A 242 23.07 -2.41 3.52
CA GLY A 242 23.67 -1.41 2.63
C GLY A 242 25.06 -1.01 3.08
N LEU A 243 25.25 -0.73 4.37
CA LEU A 243 26.55 -0.33 4.90
C LEU A 243 27.56 -1.49 4.88
N SER A 244 27.11 -2.73 5.13
CA SER A 244 27.99 -3.90 5.02
C SER A 244 28.46 -4.12 3.57
N LEU A 245 27.59 -3.90 2.57
CA LEU A 245 27.98 -3.90 1.17
C LEU A 245 28.98 -2.79 0.85
N VAL A 246 28.79 -1.58 1.36
CA VAL A 246 29.75 -0.48 1.17
C VAL A 246 31.12 -0.81 1.76
N ILE A 247 31.16 -1.46 2.93
CA ILE A 247 32.43 -1.93 3.51
C ILE A 247 33.09 -2.97 2.61
N ARG A 248 32.33 -3.95 2.10
CA ARG A 248 32.85 -4.96 1.17
C ARG A 248 33.37 -4.37 -0.14
N ILE A 249 32.67 -3.39 -0.69
CA ILE A 249 33.10 -2.64 -1.88
C ILE A 249 34.41 -1.91 -1.58
N LYS A 250 34.51 -1.25 -0.42
CA LYS A 250 35.75 -0.58 0.00
C LYS A 250 36.91 -1.56 0.17
N GLU A 251 36.67 -2.76 0.71
CA GLU A 251 37.69 -3.80 0.83
C GLU A 251 38.15 -4.32 -0.54
N ALA A 252 37.27 -4.36 -1.54
CA ALA A 252 37.55 -4.87 -2.87
C ALA A 252 38.21 -3.85 -3.81
N PHE A 253 37.72 -2.60 -3.82
CA PHE A 253 38.12 -1.53 -4.75
C PHE A 253 38.91 -0.42 -4.05
N GLY A 254 39.15 -0.50 -2.74
CA GLY A 254 39.87 0.54 -1.97
C GLY A 254 39.09 1.84 -1.73
N THR A 255 37.99 2.06 -2.46
CA THR A 255 37.20 3.30 -2.46
C THR A 255 35.71 3.07 -2.19
N ILE A 256 35.01 4.16 -1.87
CA ILE A 256 33.54 4.20 -1.66
C ILE A 256 32.87 5.24 -2.57
N GLU A 257 33.63 5.81 -3.50
CA GLU A 257 33.14 6.72 -4.53
C GLU A 257 32.82 5.92 -5.79
N GLU A 258 31.63 6.16 -6.35
CA GLU A 258 31.09 5.34 -7.45
C GLU A 258 31.79 5.59 -8.79
N ASP A 259 32.28 6.80 -9.02
CA ASP A 259 33.07 7.19 -10.20
C ASP A 259 34.40 6.43 -10.27
N GLU A 260 35.11 6.34 -9.15
CA GLU A 260 36.37 5.59 -9.07
C GLU A 260 36.17 4.08 -9.28
N ILE A 261 35.04 3.51 -8.81
CA ILE A 261 34.71 2.09 -9.01
C ILE A 261 34.42 1.77 -10.49
N GLN A 262 33.76 2.69 -11.21
CA GLN A 262 33.44 2.47 -12.62
C GLN A 262 34.70 2.46 -13.48
N ASP A 263 35.68 3.30 -13.16
CA ASP A 263 36.94 3.37 -13.90
C ASP A 263 37.84 2.13 -13.70
N GLU A 264 37.75 1.42 -12.57
CA GLU A 264 38.46 0.15 -12.33
C GLU A 264 37.80 -1.08 -12.98
N SER A 265 36.57 -0.94 -13.50
CA SER A 265 35.78 -2.05 -14.07
C SER A 265 35.91 -2.21 -15.59
N VAL A 266 36.82 -1.46 -16.23
CA VAL A 266 37.16 -1.51 -17.67
C VAL A 266 38.56 -2.10 -17.85
#